data_AF-A0A1N7IRE5-F1
#
_entry.id   AF-A0A1N7IRE5-F1
#
_cell.length_a   1.000
_cell.length_b   1.000
_cell.length_c   1.000
_cell.angle_alpha   90.00
_cell.angle_beta   90.00
_cell.angle_gamma   90.00
#
_symmetry.space_group_name_H-M   'P 1'
#
loop_
_entity.id
_entity.type
_entity.pdbx_description
1 polymer ?
#
loop_
_entity_poly.entity_id
_entity_poly.type
_entity_poly.pdbx_seq_one_letter_code
_entity_poly.pdbx_strand_id
1 'polypeptide(L)'
;MNEKWKSISRMGLIYLFVILATLVSNSWYQQVRTQNYIDRFEEEKGLKILDEISDTYKITMENYSNYKLSREMKQRLIDKLSKLSHDLHRVDESIHSKDVVHRMDFSFIYHDIKLVKLALSDSTKDDIVPVIVLHAMEGLGDLKKEITYIRYR
;
A
#
# COMPACT_ATOMS: atom_id res chain seq x y z
N MET A 1 12.64 -12.51 57.52
CA MET A 1 12.38 -11.63 56.35
C MET A 1 11.02 -10.98 56.57
N ASN A 2 10.99 -9.66 56.80
CA ASN A 2 9.82 -8.93 57.34
C ASN A 2 8.55 -9.10 56.49
N GLU A 3 7.41 -9.40 57.11
CA GLU A 3 6.12 -9.58 56.42
C GLU A 3 5.71 -8.36 55.57
N LYS A 4 6.11 -7.15 56.01
CA LYS A 4 5.93 -5.90 55.26
C LYS A 4 6.65 -5.90 53.90
N TRP A 5 7.86 -6.48 53.84
CA TRP A 5 8.63 -6.60 52.60
C TRP A 5 8.03 -7.66 51.66
N LYS A 6 7.47 -8.75 52.20
CA LYS A 6 6.70 -9.74 51.42
C LYS A 6 5.43 -9.16 50.80
N SER A 7 4.77 -8.23 51.49
CA SER A 7 3.57 -7.56 51.00
C SER A 7 3.89 -6.58 49.87
N ILE A 8 4.94 -5.76 50.03
CA ILE A 8 5.40 -4.82 49.01
C ILE A 8 5.87 -5.56 47.75
N SER A 9 6.60 -6.67 47.89
CA SER A 9 7.03 -7.46 46.73
C SER A 9 5.85 -8.11 45.99
N ARG A 10 4.81 -8.58 46.70
CA ARG A 10 3.58 -9.09 46.07
C ARG A 10 2.84 -8.01 45.31
N MET A 11 2.72 -6.82 45.90
CA MET A 11 2.03 -5.70 45.27
C MET A 11 2.79 -5.22 44.02
N GLY A 12 4.13 -5.14 44.07
CA GLY A 12 4.96 -4.84 42.91
C GLY A 12 4.83 -5.86 41.78
N LEU A 13 4.76 -7.16 42.11
CA LEU A 13 4.55 -8.23 41.12
C LEU A 13 3.17 -8.14 40.44
N ILE A 14 2.12 -7.77 41.17
CA ILE A 14 0.77 -7.60 40.61
C ILE A 14 0.76 -6.42 39.62
N TYR A 15 1.33 -5.27 39.99
CA TYR A 15 1.41 -4.13 39.07
C TYR A 15 2.25 -4.43 37.84
N LEU A 16 3.37 -5.14 38.00
CA LEU A 16 4.22 -5.56 36.88
C LEU A 16 3.49 -6.55 35.95
N PHE A 17 2.70 -7.46 36.52
CA PHE A 17 1.84 -8.36 35.75
C PHE A 17 0.75 -7.61 34.98
N VAL A 18 0.10 -6.61 35.59
CA VAL A 18 -0.91 -5.79 34.92
C VAL A 18 -0.29 -5.01 33.76
N ILE A 19 0.89 -4.39 33.95
CA ILE A 19 1.61 -3.67 32.89
C ILE A 19 1.96 -4.61 31.74
N LEU A 20 2.52 -5.79 32.04
CA LEU A 20 2.84 -6.80 31.03
C LEU A 20 1.58 -7.28 30.29
N ALA A 21 0.49 -7.56 31.02
CA ALA A 21 -0.78 -7.96 30.43
C ALA A 21 -1.34 -6.88 29.50
N THR A 22 -1.31 -5.61 29.92
CA THR A 22 -1.77 -4.50 29.06
C THR A 22 -0.90 -4.35 27.81
N LEU A 23 0.43 -4.49 27.92
CA LEU A 23 1.33 -4.42 26.77
C LEU A 23 1.06 -5.55 25.78
N VAL A 24 0.92 -6.79 26.27
CA VAL A 24 0.64 -7.97 25.44
C VAL A 24 -0.75 -7.88 24.80
N SER A 25 -1.78 -7.48 25.55
CA SER A 25 -3.12 -7.29 25.00
C SER A 25 -3.15 -6.20 23.95
N ASN A 26 -2.43 -5.09 24.15
CA ASN A 26 -2.35 -4.01 23.18
C ASN A 26 -1.60 -4.46 21.91
N SER A 27 -0.47 -5.15 22.03
CA SER A 27 0.26 -5.64 20.85
C SER A 27 -0.56 -6.65 20.05
N TRP A 28 -1.27 -7.55 20.74
CA TRP A 28 -2.14 -8.53 20.07
C TRP A 28 -3.34 -7.86 19.39
N TYR A 29 -3.96 -6.89 20.04
CA TYR A 29 -5.07 -6.11 19.48
C TYR A 29 -4.65 -5.37 18.20
N GLN A 30 -3.48 -4.76 18.21
CA GLN A 30 -2.90 -4.06 17.07
C GLN A 30 -2.57 -5.00 15.90
N GLN A 31 -2.04 -6.20 16.19
CA GLN A 31 -1.72 -7.18 15.16
C GLN A 31 -2.98 -7.71 14.46
N VAL A 32 -4.03 -8.06 15.23
CA VAL A 32 -5.31 -8.52 14.67
C VAL A 32 -5.98 -7.45 13.81
N ARG A 33 -5.95 -6.18 14.25
CA ARG A 33 -6.48 -5.05 13.46
C ARG A 33 -5.73 -4.88 12.13
N THR A 34 -4.41 -5.01 12.16
CA THR A 34 -3.56 -4.86 10.98
C THR A 34 -3.76 -6.01 9.99
N GLN A 35 -3.91 -7.25 10.47
CA GLN A 35 -4.22 -8.41 9.63
C GLN A 35 -5.60 -8.27 9.00
N ASN A 36 -6.64 -7.93 9.78
CA ASN A 36 -7.98 -7.66 9.23
C ASN A 36 -8.00 -6.55 8.18
N TYR A 37 -7.12 -5.55 8.30
CA TYR A 37 -6.98 -4.49 7.30
C TYR A 37 -6.39 -5.01 5.98
N ILE A 38 -5.35 -5.85 6.04
CA ILE A 38 -4.78 -6.50 4.86
C ILE A 38 -5.76 -7.49 4.24
N ASP A 39 -6.44 -8.29 5.05
CA ASP A 39 -7.41 -9.28 4.58
C ASP A 39 -8.55 -8.58 3.81
N ARG A 40 -9.07 -7.45 4.33
CA ARG A 40 -10.05 -6.64 3.59
C ARG A 40 -9.52 -6.09 2.28
N PHE A 41 -8.27 -5.62 2.26
CA PHE A 41 -7.64 -5.16 1.03
C PHE A 41 -7.50 -6.29 -0.01
N GLU A 42 -7.21 -7.51 0.44
CA GLU A 42 -7.13 -8.69 -0.43
C GLU A 42 -8.52 -9.13 -0.92
N GLU A 43 -9.52 -9.16 -0.02
CA GLU A 43 -10.93 -9.47 -0.34
C GLU A 43 -11.51 -8.50 -1.38
N GLU A 44 -11.18 -7.21 -1.26
CA GLU A 44 -11.60 -6.17 -2.20
C GLU A 44 -10.75 -6.12 -3.48
N LYS A 45 -9.86 -7.10 -3.68
CA LYS A 45 -9.02 -7.26 -4.88
C LYS A 45 -8.02 -6.11 -5.06
N GLY A 46 -7.61 -5.44 -3.99
CA GLY A 46 -6.61 -4.38 -4.02
C GLY A 46 -5.27 -4.81 -4.62
N LEU A 47 -4.78 -6.01 -4.26
CA LEU A 47 -3.57 -6.59 -4.85
C LEU A 47 -3.68 -6.76 -6.37
N LYS A 48 -4.85 -7.25 -6.83
CA LYS A 48 -5.11 -7.43 -8.26
C LYS A 48 -5.11 -6.10 -9.00
N ILE A 49 -5.65 -5.03 -8.41
CA ILE A 49 -5.61 -3.69 -9.00
C ILE A 49 -4.15 -3.21 -9.13
N LEU A 50 -3.32 -3.40 -8.10
CA LEU A 50 -1.89 -3.07 -8.16
C LEU A 50 -1.14 -3.89 -9.22
N ASP A 51 -1.48 -5.16 -9.40
CA ASP A 51 -0.94 -6.00 -10.48
C ASP A 51 -1.36 -5.47 -11.86
N GLU A 52 -2.64 -5.11 -12.04
CA GLU A 52 -3.12 -4.56 -13.30
C GLU A 52 -2.50 -3.19 -13.65
N ILE A 53 -2.19 -2.37 -12.65
CA ILE A 53 -1.43 -1.11 -12.83
C ILE A 53 0.00 -1.44 -13.28
N SER A 54 0.67 -2.37 -12.59
CA SER A 54 2.02 -2.82 -12.94
C SER A 54 2.10 -3.36 -14.37
N ASP A 55 1.13 -4.18 -14.77
CA ASP A 55 1.06 -4.73 -16.13
C ASP A 55 0.83 -3.63 -17.16
N THR A 56 0.01 -2.62 -16.84
CA THR A 56 -0.23 -1.48 -17.73
C THR A 56 1.03 -0.65 -17.93
N TYR A 57 1.84 -0.46 -16.88
CA TYR A 57 3.15 0.17 -16.98
C TYR A 57 4.14 -0.65 -17.79
N LYS A 58 4.19 -1.98 -17.57
CA LYS A 58 5.03 -2.88 -18.35
C LYS A 58 4.69 -2.84 -19.85
N ILE A 59 3.40 -2.92 -20.20
CA ILE A 59 2.92 -2.78 -21.58
C ILE A 59 3.31 -1.42 -22.16
N THR A 60 3.23 -0.34 -21.38
CA THR A 60 3.63 0.99 -21.82
C THR A 60 5.13 1.02 -22.17
N MET A 61 5.97 0.46 -21.31
CA MET A 61 7.42 0.38 -21.50
C MET A 61 7.80 -0.52 -22.68
N GLU A 62 7.21 -1.71 -22.78
CA GLU A 62 7.44 -2.65 -23.88
C GLU A 62 7.05 -2.05 -25.23
N ASN A 63 5.91 -1.35 -25.29
CA ASN A 63 5.52 -0.68 -26.52
C ASN A 63 6.51 0.43 -26.85
N TYR A 64 6.88 1.32 -25.92
CA TYR A 64 7.87 2.38 -26.18
C TYR A 64 9.24 1.84 -26.61
N SER A 65 9.68 0.71 -26.06
CA SER A 65 10.97 0.11 -26.40
C SER A 65 10.99 -0.48 -27.82
N ASN A 66 9.84 -0.92 -28.33
CA ASN A 66 9.75 -1.61 -29.62
C ASN A 66 9.19 -0.71 -30.74
N TYR A 67 8.30 0.23 -30.42
CA TYR A 67 7.56 1.07 -31.37
C TYR A 67 7.14 2.42 -30.75
N LYS A 68 6.94 3.46 -31.56
CA LYS A 68 6.26 4.67 -31.06
C LYS A 68 4.79 4.34 -30.79
N LEU A 69 4.30 4.60 -29.58
CA LEU A 69 2.89 4.38 -29.23
C LEU A 69 1.97 5.20 -30.14
N SER A 70 1.00 4.52 -30.75
CA SER A 70 -0.05 5.20 -31.50
C SER A 70 -0.94 6.03 -30.56
N ARG A 71 -1.55 7.09 -31.10
CA ARG A 71 -2.48 7.94 -30.33
C ARG A 71 -3.62 7.15 -29.70
N GLU A 72 -4.15 6.16 -30.42
CA GLU A 72 -5.19 5.27 -29.91
C GLU A 72 -4.70 4.43 -28.72
N MET A 73 -3.48 3.91 -28.79
CA MET A 73 -2.92 3.11 -27.69
C MET A 73 -2.65 3.98 -26.47
N LYS A 74 -2.12 5.19 -26.64
CA LYS A 74 -1.95 6.16 -25.53
C LYS A 74 -3.28 6.44 -24.85
N GLN A 75 -4.35 6.66 -25.61
CA GLN A 75 -5.68 6.90 -25.05
C GLN A 75 -6.19 5.67 -24.27
N ARG A 76 -6.07 4.46 -24.83
CA ARG A 76 -6.46 3.22 -24.13
C ARG A 76 -5.71 3.03 -22.81
N LEU A 77 -4.41 3.34 -22.78
CA LEU A 77 -3.59 3.26 -21.56
C LEU A 77 -4.06 4.30 -20.53
N ILE A 78 -4.33 5.54 -20.95
CA ILE A 78 -4.86 6.60 -20.09
C ILE A 78 -6.22 6.20 -19.49
N ASP A 79 -7.12 5.67 -20.31
CA ASP A 79 -8.46 5.26 -19.87
C ASP A 79 -8.38 4.10 -18.88
N LYS A 80 -7.51 3.10 -19.17
CA LYS A 80 -7.26 1.97 -18.27
C LYS A 80 -6.68 2.43 -16.93
N LEU A 81 -5.66 3.28 -16.95
CA LEU A 81 -5.05 3.85 -15.73
C LEU A 81 -6.04 4.69 -14.93
N SER A 82 -6.94 5.42 -15.59
CA SER A 82 -7.98 6.20 -14.93
C SER A 82 -8.99 5.31 -14.22
N LYS A 83 -9.40 4.22 -14.87
CA LYS A 83 -10.28 3.22 -14.26
C LYS A 83 -9.60 2.55 -13.06
N LEU A 84 -8.36 2.09 -13.22
CA LEU A 84 -7.61 1.43 -12.13
C LEU A 84 -7.36 2.37 -10.94
N SER A 85 -7.07 3.65 -11.20
CA SER A 85 -6.95 4.66 -10.15
C SER A 85 -8.26 4.85 -9.40
N HIS A 86 -9.40 4.86 -10.11
CA HIS A 86 -10.71 5.00 -9.48
C HIS A 86 -11.06 3.75 -8.65
N ASP A 87 -10.84 2.56 -9.20
CA ASP A 87 -11.08 1.30 -8.50
C ASP A 87 -10.19 1.20 -7.24
N LEU A 88 -8.90 1.57 -7.35
CA LEU A 88 -7.99 1.64 -6.19
C LEU A 88 -8.46 2.64 -5.14
N HIS A 89 -9.00 3.79 -5.56
CA HIS A 89 -9.53 4.80 -4.64
C HIS A 89 -10.75 4.29 -3.88
N ARG A 90 -11.66 3.58 -4.55
CA ARG A 90 -12.81 2.94 -3.90
C ARG A 90 -12.37 1.91 -2.87
N VAL A 91 -11.32 1.16 -3.15
CA VAL A 91 -10.72 0.22 -2.19
C VAL A 91 -10.03 0.94 -1.03
N ASP A 92 -9.30 2.04 -1.26
CA ASP A 92 -8.70 2.82 -0.16
C ASP A 92 -9.79 3.44 0.75
N GLU A 93 -10.89 3.93 0.17
CA GLU A 93 -12.02 4.48 0.92
C GLU A 93 -12.77 3.42 1.75
N SER A 94 -12.97 2.23 1.21
CA SER A 94 -13.70 1.14 1.89
C SER A 94 -12.90 0.53 3.04
N ILE A 95 -11.58 0.41 2.88
CA ILE A 95 -10.69 -0.10 3.92
C ILE A 95 -10.28 0.99 4.92
N HIS A 96 -10.68 2.24 4.69
CA HIS A 96 -10.32 3.38 5.53
C HIS A 96 -10.78 3.16 6.97
N SER A 97 -9.83 2.80 7.84
CA SER A 97 -10.08 2.57 9.26
C SER A 97 -9.17 3.47 10.08
N LYS A 98 -9.76 4.19 11.04
CA LYS A 98 -9.06 5.16 11.89
C LYS A 98 -8.06 4.52 12.87
N ASP A 99 -8.13 3.20 13.06
CA ASP A 99 -7.39 2.46 14.10
C ASP A 99 -6.42 1.42 13.53
N VAL A 100 -5.69 1.76 12.45
CA VAL A 100 -4.63 0.89 11.89
C VAL A 100 -3.27 1.49 12.23
N VAL A 101 -2.41 0.68 12.84
CA VAL A 101 -1.06 1.09 13.29
C VAL A 101 -0.11 1.33 12.12
N HIS A 102 -0.33 0.61 11.01
CA HIS A 102 0.44 0.76 9.78
C HIS A 102 -0.54 0.83 8.60
N ARG A 103 -0.79 2.03 8.11
CA ARG A 103 -1.69 2.27 6.98
C ARG A 103 -0.89 2.27 5.69
N MET A 104 -1.38 1.56 4.67
CA MET A 104 -0.82 1.66 3.32
C MET A 104 -1.07 3.06 2.76
N ASP A 105 -0.02 3.73 2.31
CA ASP A 105 -0.13 5.03 1.65
C ASP A 105 -0.17 4.88 0.12
N PHE A 106 -1.35 5.06 -0.46
CA PHE A 106 -1.55 5.03 -1.92
C PHE A 106 -1.33 6.39 -2.60
N SER A 107 -1.00 7.45 -1.85
CA SER A 107 -0.85 8.81 -2.39
C SER A 107 0.19 8.89 -3.51
N PHE A 108 1.32 8.20 -3.34
CA PHE A 108 2.38 8.09 -4.34
C PHE A 108 1.88 7.42 -5.62
N ILE A 109 1.07 6.36 -5.52
CA ILE A 109 0.50 5.67 -6.69
C ILE A 109 -0.43 6.60 -7.47
N TYR A 110 -1.30 7.35 -6.78
CA TYR A 110 -2.18 8.30 -7.46
C TYR A 110 -1.40 9.43 -8.15
N HIS A 111 -0.35 9.91 -7.50
CA HIS A 111 0.55 10.91 -8.07
C HIS A 111 1.25 10.38 -9.33
N ASP A 112 1.80 9.17 -9.27
CA ASP A 112 2.52 8.56 -10.38
C ASP A 112 1.59 8.24 -11.56
N ILE A 113 0.39 7.70 -11.30
CA ILE A 113 -0.63 7.51 -12.34
C ILE A 113 -0.95 8.84 -13.04
N LYS A 114 -1.08 9.93 -12.27
CA LYS A 114 -1.34 11.27 -12.83
C LYS A 114 -0.18 11.74 -13.70
N LEU A 115 1.07 11.55 -13.27
CA LEU A 115 2.25 11.92 -14.05
C LEU A 115 2.35 11.11 -15.35
N VAL A 116 2.14 9.80 -15.28
CA VAL A 116 2.13 8.92 -16.46
C VAL A 116 1.06 9.35 -17.45
N LYS A 117 -0.16 9.65 -16.98
CA LYS A 117 -1.26 10.14 -17.83
C LYS A 117 -0.93 11.46 -18.51
N LEU A 118 -0.35 12.41 -17.77
CA LEU A 118 0.08 13.70 -18.32
C LEU A 118 1.15 13.53 -19.39
N ALA A 119 2.14 12.66 -19.13
CA ALA A 119 3.20 12.38 -20.08
C ALA A 119 2.67 11.65 -21.33
N LEU A 120 1.73 10.71 -21.19
CA LEU A 120 1.09 10.04 -22.33
C LEU A 120 0.17 10.97 -23.15
N SER A 121 -0.37 12.01 -22.54
CA SER A 121 -1.24 12.98 -23.24
C SER A 121 -0.44 14.02 -24.01
N ASP A 122 0.79 14.31 -23.58
CA ASP A 122 1.66 15.33 -24.16
C ASP A 122 2.65 14.69 -25.13
N SER A 123 2.39 14.83 -26.44
CA SER A 123 3.25 14.28 -27.49
C SER A 123 4.67 14.85 -27.51
N THR A 124 4.92 15.98 -26.84
CA THR A 124 6.27 16.57 -26.74
C THR A 124 7.12 15.89 -25.66
N LYS A 125 6.50 15.07 -24.81
CA LYS A 125 7.11 14.40 -23.66
C LYS A 125 7.27 12.89 -23.86
N ASP A 126 7.14 12.41 -25.09
CA ASP A 126 7.27 10.98 -25.41
C ASP A 126 8.60 10.39 -24.93
N ASP A 127 9.68 11.17 -24.97
CA ASP A 127 11.03 10.74 -24.57
C ASP A 127 11.17 10.51 -23.05
N ILE A 128 10.34 11.18 -22.25
CA ILE A 128 10.37 11.06 -20.78
C ILE A 128 9.33 10.08 -20.23
N VAL A 129 8.36 9.63 -21.04
CA VAL A 129 7.35 8.66 -20.60
C VAL A 129 7.98 7.38 -20.06
N PRO A 130 8.97 6.74 -20.72
CA PRO A 130 9.64 5.55 -20.20
C PRO A 130 10.23 5.76 -18.80
N VAL A 131 10.83 6.92 -18.56
CA VAL A 131 11.47 7.26 -17.28
C VAL A 131 10.42 7.41 -16.17
N ILE A 132 9.33 8.12 -16.46
CA ILE A 132 8.24 8.32 -15.50
C ILE A 132 7.56 6.98 -15.17
N VAL A 133 7.35 6.14 -16.18
CA VAL A 133 6.77 4.81 -16.01
C VAL A 133 7.68 3.90 -15.20
N LEU A 134 9.00 3.94 -15.43
CA LEU A 134 9.97 3.18 -14.64
C LEU A 134 9.92 3.59 -13.16
N HIS A 135 9.94 4.89 -12.88
CA HIS A 135 9.83 5.40 -11.51
C HIS A 135 8.52 4.96 -10.83
N ALA A 136 7.41 5.04 -11.55
CA ALA A 136 6.10 4.58 -11.07
C ALA A 136 6.08 3.06 -10.78
N MET A 137 6.80 2.25 -11.56
CA MET A 137 6.95 0.82 -11.32
C MET A 137 7.78 0.53 -10.07
N GLU A 138 8.85 1.29 -9.82
CA GLU A 138 9.65 1.17 -8.60
C GLU A 138 8.82 1.47 -7.36
N GLY A 139 8.10 2.60 -7.33
CA GLY A 139 7.22 2.97 -6.22
C GLY A 139 6.13 1.93 -5.95
N LEU A 140 5.54 1.36 -7.00
CA LEU A 140 4.56 0.28 -6.88
C LEU A 140 5.18 -1.03 -6.37
N GLY A 141 6.42 -1.32 -6.75
CA GLY A 141 7.19 -2.45 -6.22
C GLY A 141 7.49 -2.32 -4.73
N ASP A 142 7.86 -1.14 -4.27
CA ASP A 142 8.14 -0.88 -2.86
C ASP A 142 6.87 -0.95 -2.01
N LEU A 143 5.74 -0.43 -2.50
CA LEU A 143 4.45 -0.60 -1.85
C LEU A 143 4.07 -2.10 -1.71
N LYS A 144 4.26 -2.91 -2.75
CA LYS A 144 4.00 -4.36 -2.67
C LYS A 144 4.89 -5.07 -1.64
N LYS A 145 6.16 -4.68 -1.52
CA LYS A 145 7.06 -5.19 -0.48
C LYS A 145 6.57 -4.80 0.90
N GLU A 146 6.12 -3.55 1.08
CA GLU A 146 5.54 -3.08 2.34
C GLU A 146 4.32 -3.90 2.73
N ILE A 147 3.37 -4.10 1.81
CA ILE A 147 2.17 -4.93 2.02
C ILE A 147 2.56 -6.36 2.44
N THR A 148 3.53 -6.94 1.75
CA THR A 148 4.03 -8.28 2.05
C THR A 148 4.69 -8.32 3.43
N TYR A 149 5.48 -7.30 3.78
CA TYR A 149 6.14 -7.20 5.07
C TYR A 149 5.13 -7.09 6.22
N ILE A 150 4.07 -6.28 6.06
CA ILE A 150 3.02 -6.15 7.07
C ILE A 150 2.28 -7.49 7.24
N ARG A 151 2.03 -8.24 6.15
CA ARG A 151 1.34 -9.54 6.18
C ARG A 151 2.11 -10.60 6.97
N TYR A 152 3.43 -10.68 6.81
CA TYR A 152 4.26 -11.75 7.39
C TYR A 152 4.98 -11.35 8.71
N ARG A 153 4.54 -10.26 9.35
CA ARG A 153 5.05 -9.79 10.65
C ARG A 153 4.20 -10.27 11.83
#